data_AF-A0AAY4DCY8-F1
#
_entry.id   AF-A0AAY4DCY8-F1
#
_cell.length_a   1.000
_cell.length_b   1.000
_cell.length_c   1.000
_cell.angle_alpha   90.00
_cell.angle_beta   90.00
_cell.angle_gamma   90.00
#
_symmetry.space_group_name_H-M   'P 1'
#
loop_
_entity.id
_entity.type
_entity.pdbx_description
1 polymer ?
#
loop_
_entity_poly.entity_id
_entity_poly.type
_entity_poly.pdbx_seq_one_letter_code
_entity_poly.pdbx_strand_id
1 'polypeptide(L)'
;MPQEDMKKLLLTSPRALESSQSEPGSPVVGILGTGDFSRSLATRLVACGYRVVVGSRTPKRWSSLFPEEAEVTSQEEAVSQADLVFVALFVEHYSTLTGLKELLAGKILVDVSNSTQLSQNQPSNAENLANLFPDSVVVKGFNVISAWTLQTGPRDGSRQVLLCSDSSQAKSTVVQLCRAMGFVPVDMGRLSSARDLENVTLRLFPAWRAPVLCVFVLFLFFYSYNFLRDVLHPYATEGKNAFYKLPVELVNVTLPCVALVMLALVYLAGLAAAFTQLSRGTKYSRFPGWLDRWLRARKQLGLLSFLCAALHAVYSLCLPMRRSARYKLLNAAFKQAHVGLPVSAHFRRLPTPTWTSGAPVVCRERSCALIELVLLGKMAQAEFEKAAEEVKMLKSRPDQVEVMEIYGLYKQATVGDVDVARPGMFDFTGKTKWDAWNAKKGISKDEAMSTYVTKVEELKAKYGLETK
;
A
#
# COMPACT_ATOMS: atom_id res chain seq x y z
N MET A 1 -26.52 -1.88 -16.40
CA MET A 1 -26.77 -0.88 -15.34
C MET A 1 -27.32 0.37 -16.02
N PRO A 2 -28.48 0.91 -15.63
CA PRO A 2 -29.19 1.95 -16.40
C PRO A 2 -28.52 3.32 -16.30
N GLN A 3 -28.68 4.12 -17.35
CA GLN A 3 -28.02 5.41 -17.61
C GLN A 3 -28.28 6.50 -16.55
N GLU A 4 -29.36 6.37 -15.76
CA GLU A 4 -29.73 7.32 -14.70
C GLU A 4 -28.87 7.19 -13.43
N ASP A 5 -28.41 5.99 -13.08
CA ASP A 5 -27.58 5.79 -11.88
C ASP A 5 -26.18 6.41 -12.04
N MET A 6 -25.75 6.65 -13.28
CA MET A 6 -24.49 7.31 -13.59
C MET A 6 -24.52 8.81 -13.28
N LYS A 7 -25.70 9.45 -13.42
CA LYS A 7 -25.89 10.88 -13.15
C LYS A 7 -25.80 11.20 -11.64
N LYS A 8 -26.23 10.27 -10.79
CA LYS A 8 -26.20 10.41 -9.33
C LYS A 8 -24.80 10.31 -8.72
N LEU A 9 -23.89 9.56 -9.36
CA LEU A 9 -22.53 9.33 -8.86
C LEU A 9 -21.55 10.49 -9.10
N LEU A 10 -21.95 11.49 -9.90
CA LEU A 10 -21.16 12.67 -10.24
C LEU A 10 -21.32 13.83 -9.25
N LEU A 11 -22.40 13.84 -8.45
CA LEU A 11 -22.77 15.00 -7.61
C LEU A 11 -22.47 14.83 -6.12
N THR A 12 -22.04 13.65 -5.67
CA THR A 12 -21.84 13.37 -4.24
C THR A 12 -20.36 13.30 -3.87
N SER A 13 -19.71 14.46 -3.79
CA SER A 13 -18.55 14.66 -2.92
C SER A 13 -18.65 16.06 -2.27
N PRO A 14 -18.99 16.19 -0.98
CA PRO A 14 -19.40 17.46 -0.38
C PRO A 14 -18.27 18.45 -0.06
N ARG A 15 -17.09 18.38 -0.71
CA ARG A 15 -15.91 19.17 -0.30
C ARG A 15 -15.12 19.88 -1.41
N ALA A 16 -15.64 20.00 -2.62
CA ALA A 16 -14.90 20.72 -3.68
C ALA A 16 -15.76 21.46 -4.71
N LEU A 17 -17.06 21.68 -4.46
CA LEU A 17 -17.92 22.49 -5.33
C LEU A 17 -18.19 23.85 -4.68
N GLU A 18 -17.14 24.62 -4.45
CA GLU A 18 -17.28 26.07 -4.66
C GLU A 18 -17.15 26.28 -6.16
N SER A 19 -18.17 26.89 -6.75
CA SER A 19 -18.23 27.24 -8.16
C SER A 19 -17.07 28.17 -8.51
N SER A 20 -15.94 27.61 -8.93
CA SER A 20 -14.88 28.36 -9.58
C SER A 20 -15.37 28.75 -10.97
N GLN A 21 -16.03 29.91 -11.06
CA GLN A 21 -16.02 30.66 -12.31
C GLN A 21 -14.55 30.77 -12.74
N SER A 22 -14.27 30.47 -14.01
CA SER A 22 -12.92 30.55 -14.58
C SER A 22 -12.26 31.85 -14.15
N GLU A 23 -11.15 31.77 -13.40
CA GLU A 23 -10.34 32.94 -13.07
C GLU A 23 -10.03 33.70 -14.38
N PRO A 24 -10.25 35.02 -14.45
CA PRO A 24 -9.94 35.79 -15.66
C PRO A 24 -8.45 35.62 -16.01
N GLY A 25 -8.17 34.93 -17.12
CA GLY A 25 -6.82 34.56 -17.55
C GLY A 25 -6.52 33.05 -17.55
N SER A 26 -7.48 32.17 -17.22
CA SER A 26 -7.30 30.72 -17.39
C SER A 26 -7.12 30.34 -18.87
N PRO A 27 -6.13 29.51 -19.23
CA PRO A 27 -5.83 29.19 -20.62
C PRO A 27 -6.98 28.43 -21.28
N VAL A 28 -7.24 28.73 -22.56
CA VAL A 28 -8.19 27.97 -23.37
C VAL A 28 -7.55 26.63 -23.74
N VAL A 29 -8.23 25.53 -23.42
CA VAL A 29 -7.70 24.18 -23.63
C VAL A 29 -8.27 23.57 -24.91
N GLY A 30 -7.40 23.36 -25.87
CA GLY A 30 -7.69 22.65 -27.12
C GLY A 30 -7.54 21.14 -26.97
N ILE A 31 -8.38 20.37 -27.65
CA ILE A 31 -8.22 18.91 -27.78
C ILE A 31 -8.32 18.52 -29.24
N LEU A 32 -7.28 17.92 -29.80
CA LEU A 32 -7.30 17.34 -31.14
C LEU A 32 -7.69 15.86 -31.09
N GLY A 33 -8.81 15.51 -31.71
CA GLY A 33 -9.34 14.15 -31.79
C GLY A 33 -10.67 13.99 -31.06
N THR A 34 -11.49 13.04 -31.54
CA THR A 34 -12.87 12.81 -31.06
C THR A 34 -13.08 11.42 -30.47
N GLY A 35 -12.02 10.79 -29.95
CA GLY A 35 -12.07 9.47 -29.34
C GLY A 35 -12.58 9.49 -27.88
N ASP A 36 -12.65 8.31 -27.28
CA ASP A 36 -13.10 8.14 -25.89
C ASP A 36 -12.25 8.92 -24.88
N PHE A 37 -10.94 8.94 -25.09
CA PHE A 37 -10.02 9.71 -24.24
C PHE A 37 -10.31 11.21 -24.34
N SER A 38 -10.45 11.75 -25.55
CA SER A 38 -10.78 13.16 -25.80
C SER A 38 -12.08 13.58 -25.12
N ARG A 39 -13.14 12.77 -25.27
CA ARG A 39 -14.44 13.03 -24.63
C ARG A 39 -14.35 13.03 -23.11
N SER A 40 -13.61 12.07 -22.55
CA SER A 40 -13.42 11.97 -21.11
C SER A 40 -12.60 13.12 -20.55
N LEU A 41 -11.57 13.54 -21.28
CA LEU A 41 -10.74 14.69 -20.96
C LEU A 41 -11.55 15.99 -21.02
N ALA A 42 -12.34 16.19 -22.08
CA ALA A 42 -13.24 17.35 -22.21
C ALA A 42 -14.23 17.41 -21.04
N THR A 43 -14.87 16.28 -20.71
CA THR A 43 -15.81 16.19 -19.57
C THR A 43 -15.14 16.60 -18.26
N ARG A 44 -13.90 16.14 -18.03
CA ARG A 44 -13.16 16.49 -16.81
C ARG A 44 -12.78 17.96 -16.77
N LEU A 45 -12.28 18.51 -17.87
CA LEU A 45 -11.85 19.90 -17.96
C LEU A 45 -13.01 20.87 -17.79
N VAL A 46 -14.15 20.61 -18.45
CA VAL A 46 -15.39 21.37 -18.28
C VAL A 46 -15.86 21.32 -16.82
N ALA A 47 -15.87 20.14 -16.20
CA ALA A 47 -16.23 20.01 -14.80
C ALA A 47 -15.28 20.74 -13.83
N CYS A 48 -14.07 21.10 -14.27
CA CYS A 48 -13.11 21.89 -13.50
C CYS A 48 -13.14 23.39 -13.89
N GLY A 49 -14.10 23.82 -14.69
CA GLY A 49 -14.30 25.24 -15.05
C GLY A 49 -13.42 25.74 -16.20
N TYR A 50 -12.75 24.86 -16.95
CA TYR A 50 -11.96 25.28 -18.12
C TYR A 50 -12.84 25.42 -19.36
N ARG A 51 -12.56 26.44 -20.18
CA ARG A 51 -13.09 26.52 -21.54
C ARG A 51 -12.37 25.51 -22.43
N VAL A 52 -13.13 24.60 -23.03
CA VAL A 52 -12.61 23.51 -23.87
C VAL A 52 -13.08 23.67 -25.31
N VAL A 53 -12.14 23.60 -26.25
CA VAL A 53 -12.43 23.59 -27.69
C VAL A 53 -11.87 22.30 -28.30
N VAL A 54 -12.70 21.56 -29.04
CA VAL A 54 -12.36 20.24 -29.57
C VAL A 54 -12.27 20.32 -31.10
N GLY A 55 -11.09 20.05 -31.64
CA GLY A 55 -10.84 20.00 -33.07
C GLY A 55 -11.18 18.62 -33.65
N SER A 56 -12.17 18.59 -34.54
CA SER A 56 -12.60 17.39 -35.26
C SER A 56 -12.52 17.56 -36.77
N ARG A 57 -12.26 16.46 -37.48
CA ARG A 57 -12.41 16.39 -38.95
C ARG A 57 -13.88 16.46 -39.39
N THR A 58 -14.81 16.12 -38.50
CA THR A 58 -16.26 16.05 -38.79
C THR A 58 -17.08 16.58 -37.61
N PRO A 59 -16.96 17.88 -37.26
CA PRO A 59 -17.51 18.43 -36.01
C PRO A 59 -19.01 18.16 -35.84
N LYS A 60 -19.80 18.32 -36.90
CA LYS A 60 -21.26 18.07 -36.90
C LYS A 60 -21.66 16.66 -36.47
N ARG A 61 -20.79 15.66 -36.68
CA ARG A 61 -21.05 14.26 -36.33
C ARG A 61 -20.79 13.98 -34.84
N TRP A 62 -19.82 14.67 -34.25
CA TRP A 62 -19.29 14.35 -32.93
C TRP A 62 -19.77 15.29 -31.82
N SER A 63 -20.30 16.47 -32.16
CA SER A 63 -20.76 17.47 -31.20
C SER A 63 -21.70 16.92 -30.13
N SER A 64 -22.65 16.05 -30.51
CA SER A 64 -23.62 15.45 -29.58
C SER A 64 -23.04 14.46 -28.56
N LEU A 65 -21.80 14.01 -28.74
CA LEU A 65 -21.14 13.07 -27.82
C LEU A 65 -20.23 13.77 -26.80
N PHE A 66 -19.95 15.05 -26.99
CA PHE A 66 -19.17 15.88 -26.08
C PHE A 66 -20.11 16.61 -25.10
N PRO A 67 -19.61 17.07 -23.94
CA PRO A 67 -20.39 17.91 -23.04
C PRO A 67 -20.85 19.18 -23.77
N GLU A 68 -22.07 19.66 -23.49
CA GLU A 68 -22.69 20.80 -24.20
C GLU A 68 -21.87 22.08 -24.07
N GLU A 69 -21.11 22.21 -22.98
CA GLU A 69 -20.24 23.35 -22.69
C GLU A 69 -18.91 23.31 -23.47
N ALA A 70 -18.55 22.18 -24.08
CA ALA A 70 -17.36 22.07 -24.93
C ALA A 70 -17.69 22.40 -26.40
N GLU A 71 -16.93 23.31 -26.99
CA GLU A 71 -17.12 23.76 -28.37
C GLU A 71 -16.45 22.76 -29.33
N VAL A 72 -17.21 22.09 -30.19
CA VAL A 72 -16.66 21.12 -31.16
C VAL A 72 -16.62 21.74 -32.57
N THR A 73 -15.43 22.03 -33.08
CA THR A 73 -15.20 22.79 -34.32
C THR A 73 -14.24 22.07 -35.29
N SER A 74 -13.82 22.75 -36.37
CA SER A 74 -12.76 22.23 -37.24
C SER A 74 -11.42 22.20 -36.51
N GLN A 75 -10.46 21.44 -37.04
CA GLN A 75 -9.15 21.32 -36.39
C GLN A 75 -8.38 22.65 -36.41
N GLU A 76 -8.50 23.41 -37.49
CA GLU A 76 -7.89 24.73 -37.67
C GLU A 76 -8.47 25.72 -36.64
N GLU A 77 -9.79 25.83 -36.56
CA GLU A 77 -10.48 26.76 -35.68
C GLU A 77 -10.21 26.44 -34.20
N ALA A 78 -10.24 25.16 -33.82
CA ALA A 78 -9.96 24.75 -32.45
C ALA A 78 -8.53 25.12 -32.00
N VAL A 79 -7.54 24.93 -32.88
CA VAL A 79 -6.14 25.26 -32.58
C VAL A 79 -5.91 26.77 -32.52
N SER A 80 -6.56 27.54 -33.40
CA SER A 80 -6.45 29.00 -33.38
C SER A 80 -6.92 29.61 -32.06
N GLN A 81 -7.98 29.06 -31.46
CA GLN A 81 -8.55 29.55 -30.21
C GLN A 81 -7.81 29.08 -28.93
N ALA A 82 -7.07 27.96 -29.00
CA ALA A 82 -6.49 27.32 -27.82
C ALA A 82 -5.06 27.79 -27.52
N ASP A 83 -4.72 27.96 -26.24
CA ASP A 83 -3.34 28.29 -25.80
C ASP A 83 -2.50 27.01 -25.61
N LEU A 84 -3.17 25.93 -25.20
CA LEU A 84 -2.59 24.62 -24.92
C LEU A 84 -3.45 23.56 -25.59
N VAL A 85 -2.82 22.62 -26.30
CA VAL A 85 -3.52 21.63 -27.12
C VAL A 85 -3.14 20.21 -26.70
N PHE A 86 -4.12 19.43 -26.28
CA PHE A 86 -3.97 17.99 -26.09
C PHE A 86 -4.04 17.26 -27.44
N VAL A 87 -2.99 16.51 -27.76
CA VAL A 87 -2.94 15.67 -28.96
C VAL A 87 -3.46 14.28 -28.62
N ALA A 88 -4.79 14.12 -28.66
CA ALA A 88 -5.49 12.88 -28.31
C ALA A 88 -5.76 12.01 -29.55
N LEU A 89 -4.69 11.77 -30.32
CA LEU A 89 -4.68 10.93 -31.52
C LEU A 89 -3.69 9.79 -31.36
N PHE A 90 -3.89 8.71 -32.13
CA PHE A 90 -2.86 7.70 -32.27
C PHE A 90 -1.70 8.20 -33.12
N VAL A 91 -0.50 7.65 -32.89
CA VAL A 91 0.78 8.10 -33.46
C VAL A 91 0.76 8.07 -34.99
N GLU A 92 0.08 7.09 -35.58
CA GLU A 92 -0.06 6.93 -37.03
C GLU A 92 -0.75 8.12 -37.69
N HIS A 93 -1.48 8.93 -36.91
CA HIS A 93 -2.20 10.10 -37.39
C HIS A 93 -1.49 11.43 -37.11
N TYR A 94 -0.31 11.43 -36.47
CA TYR A 94 0.42 12.69 -36.18
C TYR A 94 0.78 13.45 -37.45
N SER A 95 1.15 12.73 -38.52
CA SER A 95 1.48 13.33 -39.82
C SER A 95 0.30 14.09 -40.45
N THR A 96 -0.93 13.70 -40.14
CA THR A 96 -2.14 14.38 -40.66
C THR A 96 -2.31 15.79 -40.08
N LEU A 97 -1.66 16.10 -38.95
CA LEU A 97 -1.69 17.41 -38.32
C LEU A 97 -0.69 18.40 -38.92
N THR A 98 0.16 17.97 -39.86
CA THR A 98 1.22 18.83 -40.44
C THR A 98 0.69 20.08 -41.12
N GLY A 99 -0.54 20.05 -41.65
CA GLY A 99 -1.24 21.23 -42.19
C GLY A 99 -1.55 22.32 -41.15
N LEU A 100 -1.53 21.98 -39.86
CA LEU A 100 -1.79 22.91 -38.75
C LEU A 100 -0.49 23.50 -38.15
N LYS A 101 0.67 23.22 -38.74
CA LYS A 101 1.99 23.55 -38.17
C LYS A 101 2.14 25.04 -37.86
N GLU A 102 1.70 25.91 -38.77
CA GLU A 102 1.76 27.36 -38.57
C GLU A 102 0.87 27.82 -37.41
N LEU A 103 -0.33 27.25 -37.29
CA LEU A 103 -1.27 27.57 -36.21
C LEU A 103 -0.80 27.03 -34.86
N LEU A 104 -0.03 25.95 -34.84
CA LEU A 104 0.52 25.34 -33.61
C LEU A 104 1.84 25.97 -33.16
N ALA A 105 2.46 26.82 -33.97
CA ALA A 105 3.72 27.47 -33.63
C ALA A 105 3.60 28.26 -32.32
N GLY A 106 4.57 28.07 -31.42
CA GLY A 106 4.62 28.68 -30.08
C GLY A 106 3.66 28.08 -29.05
N LYS A 107 2.74 27.18 -29.43
CA LYS A 107 1.78 26.56 -28.50
C LYS A 107 2.36 25.38 -27.75
N ILE A 108 1.73 25.05 -26.61
CA ILE A 108 2.06 23.87 -25.82
C ILE A 108 1.27 22.68 -26.35
N LEU A 109 1.96 21.61 -26.77
CA LEU A 109 1.35 20.36 -27.22
C LEU A 109 1.49 19.30 -26.14
N VAL A 110 0.38 18.78 -25.63
CA VAL A 110 0.38 17.70 -24.65
C VAL A 110 0.18 16.36 -25.34
N ASP A 111 1.25 15.56 -25.42
CA ASP A 111 1.20 14.19 -25.92
C ASP A 111 0.63 13.26 -24.83
N VAL A 112 -0.49 12.61 -25.13
CA VAL A 112 -1.17 11.65 -24.23
C VAL A 112 -1.10 10.21 -24.73
N SER A 113 -0.33 9.96 -25.79
CA SER A 113 -0.30 8.67 -26.47
C SER A 113 0.35 7.58 -25.59
N ASN A 114 -0.10 6.35 -25.79
CA ASN A 114 0.58 5.16 -25.27
C ASN A 114 1.23 4.41 -26.44
N SER A 115 2.44 3.90 -26.22
CA SER A 115 3.04 3.00 -27.20
C SER A 115 2.32 1.65 -27.20
N THR A 116 2.13 1.06 -28.37
CA THR A 116 1.57 -0.30 -28.53
C THR A 116 2.66 -1.37 -28.40
N GLN A 117 3.93 -1.00 -28.59
CA GLN A 117 5.07 -1.91 -28.57
C GLN A 117 6.21 -1.36 -27.72
N LEU A 118 7.01 -2.25 -27.13
CA LEU A 118 8.23 -1.87 -26.41
C LEU A 118 9.32 -1.49 -27.42
N SER A 119 9.39 -0.22 -27.80
CA SER A 119 10.48 0.27 -28.66
C SER A 119 11.71 0.64 -27.81
N GLN A 120 12.83 -0.02 -28.07
CA GLN A 120 14.10 0.27 -27.39
C GLN A 120 14.97 1.29 -28.16
N ASN A 121 14.89 1.30 -29.48
CA ASN A 121 15.83 2.04 -30.35
C ASN A 121 15.20 3.18 -31.13
N GLN A 122 13.87 3.37 -31.09
CA GLN A 122 13.23 4.50 -31.75
C GLN A 122 12.96 5.64 -30.76
N PRO A 123 12.91 6.90 -31.25
CA PRO A 123 12.36 8.01 -30.47
C PRO A 123 10.97 7.67 -29.92
N SER A 124 10.67 8.20 -28.74
CA SER A 124 9.34 8.15 -28.13
C SER A 124 8.31 8.88 -28.99
N ASN A 125 7.02 8.61 -28.76
CA ASN A 125 5.96 9.29 -29.50
C ASN A 125 6.00 10.81 -29.27
N ALA A 126 6.32 11.24 -28.05
CA ALA A 126 6.46 12.65 -27.72
C ALA A 126 7.66 13.31 -28.43
N GLU A 127 8.80 12.60 -28.55
CA GLU A 127 9.94 13.07 -29.34
C GLU A 127 9.60 13.12 -30.84
N ASN A 128 8.84 12.15 -31.34
CA ASN A 128 8.34 12.17 -32.73
C ASN A 128 7.41 13.36 -32.98
N LEU A 129 6.52 13.67 -32.04
CA LEU A 129 5.66 14.86 -32.11
C LEU A 129 6.49 16.15 -32.11
N ALA A 130 7.51 16.24 -31.26
CA ALA A 130 8.42 17.39 -31.22
C ALA A 130 9.20 17.57 -32.53
N ASN A 131 9.62 16.48 -33.17
CA ASN A 131 10.28 16.54 -34.48
C ASN A 131 9.35 17.04 -35.60
N LEU A 132 8.05 16.73 -35.53
CA LEU A 132 7.06 17.21 -36.50
C LEU A 132 6.72 18.70 -36.30
N PHE A 133 6.71 19.16 -35.05
CA PHE A 133 6.35 20.52 -34.64
C PHE A 133 7.49 21.19 -33.85
N PRO A 134 8.61 21.53 -34.49
CA PRO A 134 9.80 22.09 -33.81
C PRO A 134 9.55 23.49 -33.22
N ASP A 135 8.61 24.25 -33.77
CA ASP A 135 8.25 25.58 -33.28
C ASP A 135 7.26 25.54 -32.11
N SER A 136 6.78 24.35 -31.74
CA SER A 136 5.88 24.11 -30.61
C SER A 136 6.62 23.49 -29.44
N VAL A 137 6.06 23.60 -28.24
CA VAL A 137 6.65 23.01 -27.03
C VAL A 137 5.89 21.76 -26.63
N VAL A 138 6.54 20.59 -26.67
CA VAL A 138 5.90 19.32 -26.31
C VAL A 138 6.03 19.00 -24.82
N VAL A 139 4.94 18.55 -24.22
CA VAL A 139 4.88 17.99 -22.87
C VAL A 139 4.29 16.58 -22.95
N LYS A 140 4.98 15.58 -22.43
CA LYS A 140 4.42 14.23 -22.28
C LYS A 140 3.65 14.15 -20.97
N GLY A 141 2.41 13.66 -21.01
CA GLY A 141 1.59 13.51 -19.81
C GLY A 141 0.34 12.67 -20.01
N PHE A 142 -0.36 12.37 -18.90
CA PHE A 142 -1.67 11.70 -18.87
C PHE A 142 -1.78 10.30 -19.49
N ASN A 143 -0.71 9.76 -20.07
CA ASN A 143 -0.70 8.45 -20.71
C ASN A 143 -1.01 7.29 -19.72
N VAL A 144 -0.65 7.46 -18.44
CA VAL A 144 -0.94 6.50 -17.35
C VAL A 144 -2.38 6.59 -16.82
N ILE A 145 -3.15 7.59 -17.24
CA ILE A 145 -4.53 7.81 -16.80
C ILE A 145 -5.48 7.18 -17.79
N SER A 146 -6.46 6.42 -17.29
CA SER A 146 -7.51 5.86 -18.14
C SER A 146 -8.62 6.87 -18.42
N ALA A 147 -9.28 6.76 -19.58
CA ALA A 147 -10.46 7.56 -19.91
C ALA A 147 -11.55 7.50 -18.82
N TRP A 148 -11.77 6.32 -18.25
CA TRP A 148 -12.72 6.12 -17.14
C TRP A 148 -12.35 6.92 -15.87
N THR A 149 -11.05 7.05 -15.56
CA THR A 149 -10.59 7.84 -14.40
C THR A 149 -10.83 9.33 -14.63
N LEU A 150 -10.69 9.82 -15.86
CA LEU A 150 -11.03 11.21 -16.19
C LEU A 150 -12.53 11.47 -16.00
N GLN A 151 -13.40 10.54 -16.39
CA GLN A 151 -14.87 10.67 -16.24
C GLN A 151 -15.33 10.62 -14.78
N THR A 152 -14.89 9.61 -14.03
CA THR A 152 -15.35 9.37 -12.65
C THR A 152 -14.61 10.20 -11.60
N GLY A 153 -13.47 10.78 -11.99
CA GLY A 153 -12.54 11.47 -11.12
C GLY A 153 -11.51 10.55 -10.46
N PRO A 154 -10.43 11.12 -9.91
CA PRO A 154 -9.31 10.37 -9.33
C PRO A 154 -9.66 9.69 -7.99
N ARG A 155 -10.38 8.57 -8.04
CA ARG A 155 -10.71 7.70 -6.89
C ARG A 155 -9.59 6.65 -6.71
N ASP A 156 -8.56 7.00 -5.93
CA ASP A 156 -7.37 6.19 -5.60
C ASP A 156 -6.47 5.76 -6.77
N GLY A 157 -5.34 5.10 -6.46
CA GLY A 157 -4.39 4.38 -7.35
C GLY A 157 -3.76 5.14 -8.51
N SER A 158 -4.60 5.68 -9.40
CA SER A 158 -4.28 6.41 -10.63
C SER A 158 -4.35 7.93 -10.45
N ARG A 159 -3.94 8.44 -9.28
CA ARG A 159 -3.87 9.90 -9.05
C ARG A 159 -2.63 10.54 -9.66
N GLN A 160 -1.56 9.76 -9.83
CA GLN A 160 -0.28 10.30 -10.26
C GLN A 160 -0.25 10.45 -11.78
N VAL A 161 0.05 11.66 -12.25
CA VAL A 161 0.30 11.95 -13.67
C VAL A 161 1.78 12.21 -13.83
N LEU A 162 2.45 11.31 -14.56
CA LEU A 162 3.87 11.46 -14.87
C LEU A 162 4.00 12.49 -16.00
N LEU A 163 4.84 13.51 -15.79
CA LEU A 163 5.04 14.61 -16.73
C LEU A 163 6.52 14.79 -17.07
N CYS A 164 6.85 15.00 -18.35
CA CYS A 164 8.18 15.45 -18.75
C CYS A 164 8.14 16.40 -19.95
N SER A 165 9.11 17.32 -20.02
CA SER A 165 9.26 18.31 -21.08
C SER A 165 10.62 19.01 -20.94
N ASP A 166 11.12 19.56 -22.05
CA ASP A 166 12.34 20.36 -22.06
C ASP A 166 12.10 21.82 -21.66
N SER A 167 10.85 22.29 -21.69
CA SER A 167 10.47 23.63 -21.20
C SER A 167 9.88 23.57 -19.80
N SER A 168 10.49 24.29 -18.86
CA SER A 168 10.00 24.42 -17.49
C SER A 168 8.67 25.19 -17.42
N GLN A 169 8.50 26.21 -18.26
CA GLN A 169 7.29 27.02 -18.33
C GLN A 169 6.08 26.18 -18.78
N ALA A 170 6.22 25.47 -19.91
CA ALA A 170 5.14 24.63 -20.42
C ALA A 170 4.77 23.51 -19.44
N LYS A 171 5.78 22.91 -18.82
CA LYS A 171 5.57 21.90 -17.77
C LYS A 171 4.80 22.49 -16.58
N SER A 172 5.14 23.70 -16.12
CA SER A 172 4.43 24.36 -15.02
C SER A 172 2.95 24.58 -15.33
N THR A 173 2.63 25.02 -16.55
CA THR A 173 1.23 25.19 -17.00
C THR A 173 0.47 23.86 -16.95
N VAL A 174 1.05 22.78 -17.48
CA VAL A 174 0.42 21.44 -17.46
C VAL A 174 0.31 20.90 -16.03
N VAL A 175 1.27 21.18 -15.16
CA VAL A 175 1.24 20.83 -13.72
C VAL A 175 0.09 21.51 -13.00
N GLN A 176 -0.16 22.80 -13.27
CA GLN A 176 -1.29 23.54 -12.70
C GLN A 176 -2.63 22.96 -13.17
N LEU A 177 -2.76 22.72 -14.48
CA LEU A 177 -3.94 22.09 -15.08
C LEU A 177 -4.21 20.70 -14.47
N CYS A 178 -3.16 19.89 -14.31
CA CYS A 178 -3.23 18.58 -13.68
C CYS A 178 -3.77 18.65 -12.24
N ARG A 179 -3.30 19.63 -11.45
CA ARG A 179 -3.77 19.84 -10.06
C ARG A 179 -5.22 20.31 -10.02
N ALA A 180 -5.61 21.21 -10.91
CA ALA A 180 -7.00 21.67 -11.00
C ALA A 180 -7.96 20.51 -11.35
N MET A 181 -7.51 19.58 -12.20
CA MET A 181 -8.24 18.33 -12.47
C MET A 181 -8.20 17.32 -11.30
N GLY A 182 -7.63 17.64 -10.15
CA GLY A 182 -7.56 16.80 -8.95
C GLY A 182 -6.51 15.68 -9.00
N PHE A 183 -5.59 15.72 -9.97
CA PHE A 183 -4.49 14.77 -10.07
C PHE A 183 -3.22 15.28 -9.39
N VAL A 184 -2.30 14.37 -9.10
CA VAL A 184 -0.99 14.64 -8.49
C VAL A 184 0.09 14.57 -9.57
N PRO A 185 0.60 15.71 -10.07
CA PRO A 185 1.65 15.69 -11.07
C PRO A 185 2.99 15.24 -10.47
N VAL A 186 3.74 14.44 -11.23
CA VAL A 186 5.10 13.98 -10.89
C VAL A 186 6.03 14.37 -12.04
N ASP A 187 7.00 15.24 -11.78
CA ASP A 187 8.00 15.63 -12.78
C ASP A 187 9.06 14.54 -12.97
N MET A 188 9.20 14.07 -14.21
CA MET A 188 10.11 13.03 -14.65
C MET A 188 11.29 13.59 -15.47
N GLY A 189 11.45 14.92 -15.49
CA GLY A 189 12.57 15.62 -16.09
C GLY A 189 12.33 16.06 -17.53
N ARG A 190 13.34 15.83 -18.38
CA ARG A 190 13.39 16.26 -19.80
C ARG A 190 12.53 15.38 -20.70
N LEU A 191 12.28 15.84 -21.93
CA LEU A 191 11.48 15.08 -22.90
C LEU A 191 12.11 13.73 -23.25
N SER A 192 13.44 13.59 -23.11
CA SER A 192 14.16 12.32 -23.24
C SER A 192 13.66 11.20 -22.32
N SER A 193 12.99 11.54 -21.22
CA SER A 193 12.37 10.56 -20.30
C SER A 193 11.02 10.03 -20.81
N ALA A 194 10.43 10.61 -21.87
CA ALA A 194 9.10 10.26 -22.36
C ALA A 194 8.98 8.77 -22.75
N ARG A 195 10.06 8.18 -23.27
CA ARG A 195 10.12 6.75 -23.59
C ARG A 195 9.86 5.86 -22.37
N ASP A 196 10.42 6.22 -21.22
CA ASP A 196 10.19 5.45 -20.00
C ASP A 196 8.74 5.56 -19.55
N LEU A 197 8.13 6.76 -19.66
CA LEU A 197 6.72 7.00 -19.35
C LEU A 197 5.78 6.20 -20.24
N GLU A 198 6.05 6.14 -21.55
CA GLU A 198 5.28 5.34 -22.51
C GLU A 198 5.37 3.84 -22.22
N ASN A 199 6.53 3.38 -21.77
CA ASN A 199 6.76 1.98 -21.43
C ASN A 199 6.13 1.56 -20.09
N VAL A 200 5.71 2.50 -19.22
CA VAL A 200 5.08 2.18 -17.92
C VAL A 200 3.81 1.37 -18.13
N THR A 201 2.95 1.79 -19.06
CA THR A 201 1.63 1.17 -19.27
C THR A 201 1.70 -0.22 -19.89
N LEU A 202 2.78 -0.54 -20.62
CA LEU A 202 3.01 -1.85 -21.23
C LEU A 202 3.55 -2.91 -20.24
N ARG A 203 4.05 -2.50 -19.07
CA ARG A 203 4.77 -3.39 -18.15
C ARG A 203 3.94 -3.75 -16.92
N LEU A 204 3.37 -4.94 -16.91
CA LEU A 204 2.76 -5.51 -15.70
C LEU A 204 3.81 -6.18 -14.80
N PHE A 205 4.05 -5.63 -13.61
CA PHE A 205 4.94 -6.15 -12.56
C PHE A 205 6.29 -6.72 -13.07
N PRO A 206 7.08 -5.97 -13.85
CA PRO A 206 8.27 -6.51 -14.52
C PRO A 206 9.32 -7.05 -13.55
N ALA A 207 9.50 -6.40 -12.39
CA ALA A 207 10.47 -6.79 -11.38
C ALA A 207 10.06 -8.05 -10.57
N TRP A 208 8.81 -8.51 -10.69
CA TRP A 208 8.27 -9.63 -9.91
C TRP A 208 8.39 -10.97 -10.62
N ARG A 209 8.58 -10.99 -11.95
CA ARG A 209 8.56 -12.23 -12.76
C ARG A 209 9.55 -13.28 -12.26
N ALA A 210 10.83 -12.93 -12.15
CA ALA A 210 11.87 -13.86 -11.71
C ALA A 210 11.72 -14.28 -10.23
N PRO A 211 11.46 -13.35 -9.28
CA PRO A 211 11.17 -13.72 -7.89
C PRO A 211 9.98 -14.67 -7.72
N VAL A 212 8.87 -14.42 -8.41
CA VAL A 212 7.67 -15.29 -8.34
C VAL A 212 7.97 -16.67 -8.90
N LEU A 213 8.67 -16.76 -10.04
CA LEU A 213 9.08 -18.03 -10.61
C LEU A 213 10.00 -18.81 -9.65
N CYS A 214 10.94 -18.12 -8.99
CA CYS A 214 11.84 -18.73 -8.00
C CYS A 214 11.05 -19.34 -6.82
N VAL A 215 10.09 -18.60 -6.26
CA VAL A 215 9.21 -19.12 -5.20
C VAL A 215 8.43 -20.33 -5.68
N PHE A 216 7.85 -20.27 -6.87
CA PHE A 216 7.07 -21.37 -7.43
C PHE A 216 7.90 -22.64 -7.59
N VAL A 217 9.11 -22.52 -8.15
CA VAL A 217 10.03 -23.65 -8.34
C VAL A 217 10.48 -24.23 -7.00
N LEU A 218 10.87 -23.37 -6.05
CA LEU A 218 11.26 -23.81 -4.70
C LEU A 218 10.10 -24.49 -3.97
N PHE A 219 8.89 -23.94 -4.09
CA PHE A 219 7.70 -24.53 -3.50
C PHE A 219 7.44 -25.91 -4.09
N LEU A 220 7.43 -26.05 -5.41
CA LEU A 220 7.21 -27.33 -6.08
C LEU A 220 8.26 -28.38 -5.67
N PHE A 221 9.53 -27.98 -5.58
CA PHE A 221 10.62 -28.85 -5.14
C PHE A 221 10.40 -29.36 -3.71
N PHE A 222 10.24 -28.45 -2.73
CA PHE A 222 10.05 -28.83 -1.33
C PHE A 222 8.73 -29.56 -1.10
N TYR A 223 7.66 -29.14 -1.77
CA TYR A 223 6.35 -29.79 -1.69
C TYR A 223 6.43 -31.22 -2.20
N SER A 224 7.07 -31.45 -3.36
CA SER A 224 7.24 -32.80 -3.92
C SER A 224 8.08 -33.69 -3.01
N TYR A 225 9.19 -33.16 -2.48
CA TYR A 225 10.02 -33.88 -1.52
C TYR A 225 9.22 -34.30 -0.27
N ASN A 226 8.51 -33.35 0.35
CA ASN A 226 7.71 -33.64 1.53
C ASN A 226 6.53 -34.56 1.22
N PHE A 227 5.94 -34.48 0.02
CA PHE A 227 4.88 -35.39 -0.43
C PHE A 227 5.38 -36.82 -0.54
N LEU A 228 6.54 -37.02 -1.18
CA LEU A 228 7.20 -38.32 -1.28
C LEU A 228 7.47 -38.91 0.11
N ARG A 229 8.03 -38.10 1.01
CA ARG A 229 8.40 -38.53 2.36
C ARG A 229 7.20 -38.82 3.28
N ASP A 230 6.22 -37.91 3.34
CA ASP A 230 5.20 -37.92 4.39
C ASP A 230 3.86 -38.54 3.96
N VAL A 231 3.66 -38.76 2.65
CA VAL A 231 2.43 -39.31 2.08
C VAL A 231 2.72 -40.57 1.28
N LEU A 232 3.59 -40.50 0.26
CA LEU A 232 3.80 -41.62 -0.66
C LEU A 232 4.57 -42.78 -0.01
N HIS A 233 5.65 -42.50 0.71
CA HIS A 233 6.46 -43.54 1.35
C HIS A 233 5.64 -44.37 2.37
N PRO A 234 4.93 -43.77 3.36
CA PRO A 234 4.10 -44.54 4.30
C PRO A 234 2.93 -45.28 3.64
N TYR A 235 2.43 -44.77 2.52
CA TYR A 235 1.40 -45.45 1.74
C TYR A 235 1.95 -46.72 1.08
N ALA A 236 3.15 -46.63 0.48
CA ALA A 236 3.79 -47.74 -0.22
C ALA A 236 4.35 -48.82 0.73
N THR A 237 4.92 -48.44 1.87
CA THR A 237 5.58 -49.38 2.78
C THR A 237 4.65 -49.95 3.85
N GLU A 238 3.74 -49.14 4.40
CA GLU A 238 2.90 -49.51 5.55
C GLU A 238 1.40 -49.57 5.22
N GLY A 239 1.00 -49.26 3.98
CA GLY A 239 -0.42 -49.20 3.57
C GLY A 239 -1.22 -48.08 4.25
N LYS A 240 -0.56 -47.08 4.85
CA LYS A 240 -1.24 -46.02 5.62
C LYS A 240 -1.68 -44.86 4.71
N ASN A 241 -2.98 -44.59 4.68
CA ASN A 241 -3.55 -43.46 3.94
C ASN A 241 -3.36 -42.11 4.67
N ALA A 242 -2.40 -41.30 4.21
CA ALA A 242 -2.07 -39.99 4.76
C ALA A 242 -2.45 -38.79 3.87
N PHE A 243 -3.25 -38.99 2.82
CA PHE A 243 -3.64 -37.95 1.85
C PHE A 243 -4.34 -36.73 2.47
N TYR A 244 -4.96 -36.89 3.63
CA TYR A 244 -5.55 -35.75 4.35
C TYR A 244 -4.50 -34.66 4.67
N LYS A 245 -3.21 -34.99 4.78
CA LYS A 245 -2.14 -34.02 5.10
C LYS A 245 -1.89 -32.97 4.02
N LEU A 246 -2.27 -33.23 2.76
CA LEU A 246 -1.91 -32.40 1.61
C LEU A 246 -2.27 -30.91 1.74
N PRO A 247 -3.51 -30.51 2.11
CA PRO A 247 -3.91 -29.11 1.95
C PRO A 247 -3.35 -28.14 2.99
N VAL A 248 -2.96 -28.66 4.17
CA VAL A 248 -2.62 -27.82 5.34
C VAL A 248 -1.26 -28.20 5.91
N GLU A 249 -1.07 -29.46 6.29
CA GLU A 249 0.15 -29.91 6.98
C GLU A 249 1.35 -29.88 6.03
N LEU A 250 1.18 -30.39 4.81
CA LEU A 250 2.25 -30.42 3.81
C LEU A 250 2.63 -29.02 3.31
N VAL A 251 1.63 -28.15 3.11
CA VAL A 251 1.85 -26.74 2.78
C VAL A 251 2.58 -26.03 3.92
N ASN A 252 2.17 -26.26 5.18
CA ASN A 252 2.77 -25.60 6.34
C ASN A 252 4.23 -26.03 6.63
N VAL A 253 4.62 -27.24 6.23
CA VAL A 253 6.03 -27.69 6.29
C VAL A 253 6.84 -27.10 5.14
N THR A 254 6.22 -26.90 3.97
CA THR A 254 6.88 -26.39 2.76
C THR A 254 7.16 -24.88 2.82
N LEU A 255 6.18 -24.08 3.23
CA LEU A 255 6.26 -22.62 3.27
C LEU A 255 7.49 -22.05 4.03
N PRO A 256 7.84 -22.51 5.25
CA PRO A 256 9.00 -21.98 5.96
C PRO A 256 10.33 -22.31 5.28
N CYS A 257 10.45 -23.47 4.61
CA CYS A 257 11.63 -23.82 3.83
C CYS A 257 11.83 -22.84 2.67
N VAL A 258 10.75 -22.56 1.92
CA VAL A 258 10.78 -21.58 0.83
C VAL A 258 11.11 -20.19 1.37
N ALA A 259 10.49 -19.77 2.47
CA ALA A 259 10.73 -18.46 3.09
C ALA A 259 12.22 -18.27 3.48
N LEU A 260 12.82 -19.27 4.14
CA LEU A 260 14.21 -19.22 4.58
C LEU A 260 15.19 -19.20 3.41
N VAL A 261 14.98 -20.03 2.39
CA VAL A 261 15.83 -20.04 1.19
C VAL A 261 15.72 -18.68 0.46
N MET A 262 14.52 -18.15 0.30
CA MET A 262 14.30 -16.83 -0.32
C MET A 262 14.99 -15.72 0.47
N LEU A 263 14.92 -15.76 1.81
CA LEU A 263 15.61 -14.80 2.67
C LEU A 263 17.13 -14.90 2.51
N ALA A 264 17.68 -16.11 2.47
CA ALA A 264 19.09 -16.33 2.23
C ALA A 264 19.52 -15.77 0.86
N LEU A 265 18.73 -15.97 -0.20
CA LEU A 265 18.99 -15.43 -1.54
C LEU A 265 19.00 -13.89 -1.57
N VAL A 266 18.24 -13.21 -0.70
CA VAL A 266 18.27 -11.74 -0.58
C VAL A 266 19.65 -11.26 -0.11
N TYR A 267 20.21 -11.88 0.93
CA TYR A 267 21.48 -11.48 1.52
C TYR A 267 22.69 -12.00 0.74
N LEU A 268 22.58 -13.18 0.13
CA LEU A 268 23.66 -13.80 -0.64
C LEU A 268 24.10 -12.94 -1.82
N ALA A 269 23.17 -12.24 -2.48
CA ALA A 269 23.50 -11.28 -3.55
C ALA A 269 24.46 -10.18 -3.08
N GLY A 270 24.29 -9.70 -1.84
CA GLY A 270 25.15 -8.69 -1.24
C GLY A 270 26.55 -9.22 -0.93
N LEU A 271 26.64 -10.45 -0.41
CA LEU A 271 27.93 -11.12 -0.16
C LEU A 271 28.70 -11.36 -1.46
N ALA A 272 28.02 -11.82 -2.52
CA ALA A 272 28.62 -12.01 -3.84
C ALA A 272 29.15 -10.69 -4.42
N ALA A 273 28.41 -9.59 -4.25
CA ALA A 273 28.86 -8.25 -4.65
C ALA A 273 30.09 -7.79 -3.86
N ALA A 274 30.11 -7.99 -2.54
CA ALA A 274 31.25 -7.64 -1.69
C ALA A 274 32.52 -8.42 -2.09
N PHE A 275 32.41 -9.74 -2.31
CA PHE A 275 33.50 -10.57 -2.79
C PHE A 275 34.03 -10.11 -4.15
N THR A 276 33.12 -9.77 -5.07
CA THR A 276 33.49 -9.27 -6.40
C THR A 276 34.23 -7.93 -6.32
N GLN A 277 33.82 -7.03 -5.45
CA GLN A 277 34.48 -5.73 -5.24
C GLN A 277 35.88 -5.91 -4.63
N LEU A 278 36.01 -6.78 -3.62
CA LEU A 278 37.30 -7.10 -3.00
C LEU A 278 38.27 -7.72 -4.00
N SER A 279 37.81 -8.70 -4.78
CA SER A 279 38.61 -9.36 -5.82
C SER A 279 39.09 -8.39 -6.91
N ARG A 280 38.34 -7.33 -7.20
CA ARG A 280 38.71 -6.32 -8.20
C ARG A 280 39.54 -5.16 -7.62
N GLY A 281 39.57 -5.00 -6.30
CA GLY A 281 40.19 -3.85 -5.64
C GLY A 281 39.50 -2.50 -5.93
N THR A 282 38.32 -2.49 -6.54
CA THR A 282 37.59 -1.25 -6.86
C THR A 282 36.08 -1.46 -6.90
N LYS A 283 35.34 -0.44 -6.43
CA LYS A 283 33.86 -0.40 -6.50
C LYS A 283 33.32 0.19 -7.81
N TYR A 284 34.18 0.84 -8.61
CA TYR A 284 33.77 1.58 -9.80
C TYR A 284 33.62 0.70 -11.06
N SER A 285 33.97 -0.59 -10.95
CA SER A 285 33.77 -1.55 -12.03
C SER A 285 32.35 -2.11 -12.02
N ARG A 286 31.70 -2.15 -13.20
CA ARG A 286 30.33 -2.65 -13.36
C ARG A 286 30.21 -4.14 -12.99
N PHE A 287 29.19 -4.50 -12.23
CA PHE A 287 28.90 -5.90 -11.92
C PHE A 287 28.53 -6.72 -13.18
N PRO A 288 28.79 -8.04 -13.18
CA PRO A 288 28.24 -8.93 -14.19
C PRO A 288 26.71 -8.79 -14.28
N GLY A 289 26.15 -8.87 -15.49
CA GLY A 289 24.72 -8.59 -15.72
C GLY A 289 23.75 -9.51 -14.97
N TRP A 290 24.16 -10.72 -14.59
CA TRP A 290 23.36 -11.61 -13.74
C TRP A 290 23.31 -11.10 -12.29
N LEU A 291 24.42 -10.61 -11.75
CA LEU A 291 24.52 -10.11 -10.37
C LEU A 291 23.80 -8.77 -10.22
N ASP A 292 23.93 -7.87 -11.20
CA ASP A 292 23.18 -6.59 -11.22
C ASP A 292 21.66 -6.83 -11.24
N ARG A 293 21.17 -7.76 -12.09
CA ARG A 293 19.75 -8.14 -12.11
C ARG A 293 19.29 -8.74 -10.77
N TRP A 294 20.11 -9.60 -10.17
CA TRP A 294 19.79 -10.19 -8.87
C TRP A 294 19.73 -9.15 -7.75
N LEU A 295 20.68 -8.22 -7.70
CA LEU A 295 20.72 -7.13 -6.72
C LEU A 295 19.48 -6.23 -6.78
N ARG A 296 18.95 -5.98 -8.00
CA ARG A 296 17.70 -5.22 -8.21
C ARG A 296 16.45 -5.96 -7.77
N ALA A 297 16.48 -7.29 -7.74
CA ALA A 297 15.35 -8.14 -7.36
C ALA A 297 15.23 -8.38 -5.84
N ARG A 298 16.20 -7.91 -5.03
CA ARG A 298 16.25 -8.17 -3.58
C ARG A 298 14.97 -7.77 -2.83
N LYS A 299 14.36 -6.63 -3.18
CA LYS A 299 13.12 -6.16 -2.55
C LYS A 299 11.98 -7.15 -2.78
N GLN A 300 11.83 -7.63 -4.00
CA GLN A 300 10.76 -8.55 -4.39
C GLN A 300 10.99 -9.95 -3.79
N LEU A 301 12.23 -10.44 -3.78
CA LEU A 301 12.60 -11.68 -3.10
C LEU A 301 12.27 -11.62 -1.59
N GLY A 302 12.61 -10.51 -0.94
CA GLY A 302 12.33 -10.31 0.49
C GLY A 302 10.83 -10.21 0.80
N LEU A 303 10.06 -9.49 -0.01
CA LEU A 303 8.59 -9.40 0.15
C LEU A 303 7.91 -10.77 -0.02
N LEU A 304 8.37 -11.59 -0.97
CA LEU A 304 7.84 -12.94 -1.17
C LEU A 304 8.27 -13.91 -0.06
N SER A 305 9.50 -13.78 0.46
CA SER A 305 9.95 -14.52 1.65
C SER A 305 9.05 -14.20 2.85
N PHE A 306 8.80 -12.91 3.09
CA PHE A 306 7.90 -12.45 4.15
C PHE A 306 6.48 -12.99 3.96
N LEU A 307 5.93 -12.98 2.74
CA LEU A 307 4.62 -13.57 2.44
C LEU A 307 4.59 -15.07 2.80
N CYS A 308 5.60 -15.84 2.43
CA CYS A 308 5.67 -17.27 2.76
C CYS A 308 5.76 -17.50 4.28
N ALA A 309 6.51 -16.67 5.00
CA ALA A 309 6.60 -16.72 6.46
C ALA A 309 5.27 -16.34 7.14
N ALA A 310 4.59 -15.30 6.64
CA ALA A 310 3.28 -14.88 7.14
C ALA A 310 2.22 -15.97 6.91
N LEU A 311 2.19 -16.58 5.73
CA LEU A 311 1.32 -17.73 5.46
C LEU A 311 1.65 -18.88 6.40
N HIS A 312 2.93 -19.21 6.60
CA HIS A 312 3.33 -20.24 7.55
C HIS A 312 2.83 -19.97 8.97
N ALA A 313 2.91 -18.72 9.44
CA ALA A 313 2.36 -18.34 10.75
C ALA A 313 0.84 -18.59 10.82
N VAL A 314 0.08 -18.13 9.81
CA VAL A 314 -1.37 -18.34 9.73
C VAL A 314 -1.71 -19.85 9.72
N TYR A 315 -1.04 -20.63 8.86
CA TYR A 315 -1.26 -22.08 8.80
C TYR A 315 -0.94 -22.77 10.13
N SER A 316 0.13 -22.35 10.81
CA SER A 316 0.54 -22.91 12.10
C SER A 316 -0.46 -22.61 13.21
N LEU A 317 -1.01 -21.39 13.25
CA LEU A 317 -2.07 -21.00 14.18
C LEU A 317 -3.38 -21.78 13.92
N CYS A 318 -3.64 -22.15 12.67
CA CYS A 318 -4.82 -22.94 12.31
C CYS A 318 -4.68 -24.46 12.59
N LEU A 319 -3.47 -24.98 12.88
CA LEU A 319 -3.26 -26.42 13.10
C LEU A 319 -4.10 -27.01 14.26
N PRO A 320 -4.21 -26.38 15.44
CA PRO A 320 -5.01 -26.92 16.56
C PRO A 320 -6.52 -26.93 16.30
N MET A 321 -7.01 -26.07 15.42
CA MET A 321 -8.43 -26.03 15.03
C MET A 321 -8.83 -27.23 14.16
N ARG A 322 -7.86 -27.96 13.61
CA ARG A 322 -8.10 -29.03 12.66
C ARG A 322 -8.65 -30.29 13.35
N ARG A 323 -9.71 -30.87 12.76
CA ARG A 323 -10.33 -32.12 13.25
C ARG A 323 -9.33 -33.26 13.43
N SER A 324 -8.36 -33.41 12.51
CA SER A 324 -7.33 -34.46 12.61
C SER A 324 -6.36 -34.23 13.77
N ALA A 325 -6.00 -32.98 14.08
CA ALA A 325 -5.14 -32.64 15.22
C ALA A 325 -5.88 -32.90 16.54
N ARG A 326 -7.14 -32.45 16.63
CA ARG A 326 -8.01 -32.72 17.78
C ARG A 326 -8.22 -34.22 18.02
N TYR A 327 -8.47 -34.98 16.95
CA TYR A 327 -8.64 -36.43 17.04
C TYR A 327 -7.36 -37.15 17.50
N LYS A 328 -6.19 -36.76 16.99
CA LYS A 328 -4.89 -37.30 17.46
C LYS A 328 -4.65 -37.00 18.93
N LEU A 329 -4.91 -35.76 19.36
CA LEU A 329 -4.76 -35.35 20.76
C LEU A 329 -5.71 -36.14 21.66
N LEU A 330 -6.98 -36.25 21.28
CA LEU A 330 -7.99 -36.98 22.04
C LEU A 330 -7.67 -38.48 22.13
N ASN A 331 -7.23 -39.09 21.02
CA ASN A 331 -6.81 -40.50 21.01
C ASN A 331 -5.56 -40.74 21.86
N ALA A 332 -4.61 -39.81 21.86
CA ALA A 332 -3.43 -39.90 22.71
C ALA A 332 -3.82 -39.83 24.19
N ALA A 333 -4.70 -38.88 24.55
CA ALA A 333 -5.24 -38.75 25.90
C ALA A 333 -6.05 -39.98 26.33
N PHE A 334 -6.90 -40.53 25.45
CA PHE A 334 -7.69 -41.73 25.72
C PHE A 334 -6.80 -42.95 25.96
N LYS A 335 -5.80 -43.19 25.10
CA LYS A 335 -4.83 -44.28 25.28
C LYS A 335 -4.06 -44.13 26.59
N GLN A 336 -3.67 -42.92 26.95
CA GLN A 336 -2.97 -42.64 28.21
C GLN A 336 -3.84 -42.96 29.43
N ALA A 337 -5.11 -42.53 29.42
CA ALA A 337 -6.05 -42.83 30.48
C ALA A 337 -6.34 -44.34 30.62
N HIS A 338 -6.45 -45.04 29.50
CA HIS A 338 -6.76 -46.47 29.47
C HIS A 338 -5.61 -47.35 29.97
N VAL A 339 -4.35 -46.94 29.75
CA VAL A 339 -3.16 -47.67 30.22
C VAL A 339 -2.84 -47.34 31.69
N GLY A 340 -3.58 -46.44 32.34
CA GLY A 340 -3.41 -46.10 33.75
C GLY A 340 -2.09 -45.39 34.07
N LEU A 341 -1.41 -44.84 33.06
CA LEU A 341 -0.13 -44.14 33.25
C LEU A 341 -0.41 -42.72 33.77
N PRO A 342 0.10 -42.36 34.96
CA PRO A 342 -0.05 -41.00 35.46
C PRO A 342 0.69 -40.02 34.55
N VAL A 343 0.20 -38.78 34.46
CA VAL A 343 0.84 -37.69 33.68
C VAL A 343 2.32 -37.51 34.06
N SER A 344 2.67 -37.89 35.30
CA SER A 344 4.03 -37.86 35.85
C SER A 344 4.98 -38.98 35.35
N ALA A 345 4.50 -40.03 34.69
CA ALA A 345 5.38 -41.11 34.21
C ALA A 345 6.22 -40.72 32.98
N HIS A 346 5.77 -39.74 32.20
CA HIS A 346 6.57 -39.07 31.16
C HIS A 346 7.13 -37.71 31.59
N PHE A 347 6.57 -37.13 32.66
CA PHE A 347 7.08 -35.92 33.33
C PHE A 347 7.93 -36.25 34.57
N ARG A 348 8.55 -37.43 34.64
CA ARG A 348 9.75 -37.60 35.44
C ARG A 348 10.78 -36.72 34.74
N ARG A 349 11.27 -35.68 35.41
CA ARG A 349 12.29 -34.73 34.91
C ARG A 349 13.50 -35.50 34.36
N LEU A 350 13.44 -35.97 33.12
CA LEU A 350 14.60 -35.92 32.25
C LEU A 350 15.04 -34.46 32.25
N PRO A 351 16.34 -34.14 32.31
CA PRO A 351 16.80 -32.78 32.05
C PRO A 351 16.42 -32.43 30.60
N THR A 352 15.20 -31.91 30.46
CA THR A 352 14.63 -31.11 29.38
C THR A 352 14.83 -31.58 27.93
N PRO A 353 13.74 -31.90 27.20
CA PRO A 353 13.49 -31.40 25.85
C PRO A 353 12.55 -30.17 25.88
N THR A 354 12.30 -29.55 27.05
CA THR A 354 11.53 -28.30 27.15
C THR A 354 12.26 -27.13 26.50
N TRP A 355 13.59 -27.17 26.44
CA TRP A 355 14.39 -26.23 25.65
C TRP A 355 14.28 -26.48 24.15
N THR A 356 14.00 -27.68 23.65
CA THR A 356 13.98 -27.95 22.19
C THR A 356 12.60 -27.76 21.55
N SER A 357 11.51 -27.79 22.31
CA SER A 357 10.19 -27.34 21.84
C SER A 357 9.95 -25.84 22.11
N GLY A 358 10.53 -25.31 23.21
CA GLY A 358 10.50 -23.89 23.54
C GLY A 358 11.48 -23.05 22.72
N ALA A 359 12.75 -23.45 22.56
CA ALA A 359 13.75 -22.60 21.89
C ALA A 359 13.54 -22.34 20.40
N PRO A 360 13.01 -23.24 19.54
CA PRO A 360 12.69 -22.88 18.16
C PRO A 360 11.44 -22.01 18.06
N VAL A 361 10.52 -22.08 19.02
CA VAL A 361 9.37 -21.19 19.15
C VAL A 361 9.84 -19.82 19.67
N VAL A 362 10.68 -19.77 20.70
CA VAL A 362 11.24 -18.58 21.34
C VAL A 362 12.31 -17.87 20.47
N CYS A 363 13.15 -18.59 19.73
CA CYS A 363 14.06 -18.00 18.74
C CYS A 363 13.31 -17.49 17.50
N ARG A 364 12.14 -18.07 17.16
CA ARG A 364 11.22 -17.51 16.16
C ARG A 364 10.44 -16.31 16.69
N GLU A 365 10.11 -16.31 17.97
CA GLU A 365 9.50 -15.18 18.67
C GLU A 365 10.44 -14.00 18.74
N ARG A 366 11.77 -14.13 18.72
CA ARG A 366 12.65 -12.95 18.72
C ARG A 366 12.47 -12.00 17.52
N SER A 367 11.95 -12.47 16.38
CA SER A 367 11.54 -11.61 15.26
C SER A 367 10.04 -11.22 15.30
N CYS A 368 9.21 -11.99 16.01
CA CYS A 368 7.80 -11.65 16.28
C CYS A 368 7.57 -10.84 17.56
N ALA A 369 8.57 -10.69 18.43
CA ALA A 369 8.46 -10.02 19.72
C ALA A 369 8.09 -8.55 19.55
N LEU A 370 8.43 -7.95 18.39
CA LEU A 370 7.95 -6.60 18.05
C LEU A 370 6.45 -6.57 17.76
N ILE A 371 5.89 -7.62 17.14
CA ILE A 371 4.45 -7.73 16.85
C ILE A 371 3.70 -8.11 18.12
N GLU A 372 4.28 -8.96 18.97
CA GLU A 372 3.67 -9.36 20.25
C GLU A 372 3.73 -8.23 21.29
N LEU A 373 4.84 -7.46 21.39
CA LEU A 373 4.87 -6.20 22.17
C LEU A 373 3.87 -5.17 21.62
N VAL A 374 3.76 -5.04 20.30
CA VAL A 374 2.80 -4.08 19.70
C VAL A 374 1.36 -4.54 19.87
N LEU A 375 1.08 -5.85 19.86
CA LEU A 375 -0.27 -6.39 20.10
C LEU A 375 -0.62 -6.37 21.58
N LEU A 376 0.29 -6.74 22.49
CA LEU A 376 0.10 -6.63 23.94
C LEU A 376 -0.07 -5.17 24.37
N GLY A 377 0.73 -4.25 23.82
CA GLY A 377 0.57 -2.81 24.06
C GLY A 377 -0.75 -2.25 23.51
N LYS A 378 -1.23 -2.74 22.37
CA LYS A 378 -2.55 -2.36 21.81
C LYS A 378 -3.72 -2.93 22.61
N MET A 379 -3.59 -4.15 23.13
CA MET A 379 -4.60 -4.75 24.01
C MET A 379 -4.68 -3.99 25.35
N ALA A 380 -3.53 -3.67 25.96
CA ALA A 380 -3.46 -2.88 27.19
C ALA A 380 -4.05 -1.48 27.02
N GLN A 381 -3.79 -0.81 25.89
CA GLN A 381 -4.39 0.49 25.55
C GLN A 381 -5.92 0.41 25.40
N ALA A 382 -6.43 -0.63 24.73
CA ALA A 382 -7.87 -0.82 24.52
C ALA A 382 -8.62 -1.12 25.84
N GLU A 383 -8.02 -1.94 26.72
CA GLU A 383 -8.56 -2.21 28.06
C GLU A 383 -8.54 -0.95 28.94
N PHE A 384 -7.47 -0.16 28.85
CA PHE A 384 -7.36 1.12 29.55
C PHE A 384 -8.42 2.13 29.10
N GLU A 385 -8.62 2.30 27.79
CA GLU A 385 -9.64 3.21 27.24
C GLU A 385 -11.06 2.78 27.66
N LYS A 386 -11.34 1.48 27.63
CA LYS A 386 -12.61 0.93 28.11
C LYS A 386 -12.80 1.21 29.61
N ALA A 387 -11.78 0.93 30.42
CA ALA A 387 -11.82 1.20 31.86
C ALA A 387 -12.03 2.69 32.16
N ALA A 388 -11.40 3.59 31.39
CA ALA A 388 -11.55 5.04 31.55
C ALA A 388 -12.97 5.54 31.26
N GLU A 389 -13.70 4.90 30.35
CA GLU A 389 -15.12 5.17 30.13
C GLU A 389 -15.99 4.57 31.24
N GLU A 390 -15.69 3.36 31.69
CA GLU A 390 -16.48 2.67 32.72
C GLU A 390 -16.39 3.35 34.10
N VAL A 391 -15.26 3.98 34.44
CA VAL A 391 -15.14 4.81 35.66
C VAL A 391 -16.15 5.96 35.68
N LYS A 392 -16.49 6.52 34.52
CA LYS A 392 -17.47 7.61 34.41
C LYS A 392 -18.91 7.12 34.63
N MET A 393 -19.14 5.82 34.54
CA MET A 393 -20.45 5.15 34.60
C MET A 393 -20.69 4.45 35.94
N LEU A 394 -19.92 4.76 36.99
CA LEU A 394 -20.14 4.22 38.33
C LEU A 394 -21.41 4.81 38.95
N LYS A 395 -22.23 3.97 39.59
CA LYS A 395 -23.53 4.40 40.20
C LYS A 395 -23.39 5.42 41.33
N SER A 396 -22.21 5.49 41.94
CA SER A 396 -21.93 6.41 43.03
C SER A 396 -20.51 6.93 42.91
N ARG A 397 -20.34 8.19 43.31
CA ARG A 397 -19.06 8.89 43.20
C ARG A 397 -18.04 8.26 44.18
N PRO A 398 -16.86 7.83 43.70
CA PRO A 398 -15.81 7.32 44.57
C PRO A 398 -15.32 8.36 45.59
N ASP A 399 -14.68 7.88 46.65
CA ASP A 399 -14.13 8.74 47.69
C ASP A 399 -12.99 9.62 47.14
N GLN A 400 -12.72 10.75 47.78
CA GLN A 400 -11.72 11.72 47.31
C GLN A 400 -10.32 11.10 47.18
N VAL A 401 -9.96 10.16 48.07
CA VAL A 401 -8.69 9.42 48.00
C VAL A 401 -8.63 8.53 46.76
N GLU A 402 -9.70 7.79 46.48
CA GLU A 402 -9.82 6.89 45.32
C GLU A 402 -9.77 7.67 44.00
N VAL A 403 -10.43 8.83 43.95
CA VAL A 403 -10.41 9.74 42.80
C VAL A 403 -8.99 10.24 42.50
N MET A 404 -8.23 10.61 43.54
CA MET A 404 -6.86 11.11 43.34
C MET A 404 -5.90 10.00 42.91
N GLU A 405 -6.08 8.77 43.41
CA GLU A 405 -5.27 7.62 43.00
C GLU A 405 -5.48 7.27 41.51
N ILE A 406 -6.73 7.21 41.07
CA ILE A 406 -7.08 6.99 39.66
C ILE A 406 -6.57 8.12 38.78
N TYR A 407 -6.67 9.36 39.24
CA TYR A 407 -6.13 10.51 38.52
C TYR A 407 -4.60 10.39 38.31
N GLY A 408 -3.85 10.03 39.36
CA GLY A 408 -2.40 9.85 39.28
C GLY A 408 -2.00 8.75 38.29
N LEU A 409 -2.67 7.58 38.36
CA LEU A 409 -2.44 6.47 37.44
C LEU A 409 -2.80 6.83 35.99
N TYR A 410 -3.92 7.52 35.77
CA TYR A 410 -4.33 7.99 34.44
C TYR A 410 -3.32 8.96 33.82
N LYS A 411 -2.81 9.90 34.62
CA LYS A 411 -1.80 10.88 34.17
C LYS A 411 -0.45 10.21 33.88
N GLN A 412 -0.03 9.24 34.68
CA GLN A 412 1.17 8.45 34.43
C GLN A 412 1.04 7.60 33.15
N ALA A 413 -0.13 6.96 32.93
CA ALA A 413 -0.40 6.17 31.73
C ALA A 413 -0.42 7.00 30.44
N THR A 414 -1.03 8.19 30.48
CA THR A 414 -1.20 9.05 29.29
C THR A 414 0.03 9.91 29.00
N VAL A 415 0.53 10.63 30.00
CA VAL A 415 1.62 11.61 29.83
C VAL A 415 2.98 10.97 30.15
N GLY A 416 3.08 10.20 31.23
CA GLY A 416 4.34 9.70 31.77
C GLY A 416 4.71 10.43 33.05
N ASP A 417 5.99 10.45 33.40
CA ASP A 417 6.49 11.15 34.60
C ASP A 417 6.13 12.64 34.59
N VAL A 418 5.86 13.18 35.78
CA VAL A 418 5.45 14.59 35.92
C VAL A 418 6.55 15.55 35.43
N ASP A 419 6.18 16.40 34.48
CA ASP A 419 7.05 17.35 33.78
C ASP A 419 6.70 18.82 34.05
N VAL A 420 5.59 19.06 34.77
CA VAL A 420 5.09 20.40 35.12
C VAL A 420 5.51 20.82 36.52
N ALA A 421 5.77 22.13 36.69
CA ALA A 421 6.06 22.71 37.99
C ALA A 421 4.89 22.54 38.97
N ARG A 422 5.19 22.31 40.24
CA ARG A 422 4.17 22.14 41.29
C ARG A 422 3.38 23.45 41.45
N PRO A 423 2.03 23.41 41.45
CA PRO A 423 1.19 24.59 41.60
C PRO A 423 1.48 25.41 42.87
N GLY A 424 1.26 26.73 42.77
CA GLY A 424 1.53 27.69 43.85
C GLY A 424 0.62 27.56 45.07
N MET A 425 0.98 28.24 46.16
CA MET A 425 0.39 28.05 47.51
C MET A 425 -1.13 28.27 47.61
N PHE A 426 -1.73 28.98 46.65
CA PHE A 426 -3.17 29.30 46.64
C PHE A 426 -4.03 28.32 45.81
N ASP A 427 -3.42 27.35 45.09
CA ASP A 427 -4.15 26.30 44.34
C ASP A 427 -4.05 24.94 45.06
N PHE A 428 -4.87 24.78 46.10
CA PHE A 428 -4.91 23.56 46.91
C PHE A 428 -5.31 22.32 46.09
N THR A 429 -6.27 22.45 45.17
CA THR A 429 -6.77 21.32 44.37
C THR A 429 -5.75 20.88 43.31
N GLY A 430 -5.10 21.84 42.65
CA GLY A 430 -4.02 21.55 41.71
C GLY A 430 -2.82 20.90 42.41
N LYS A 431 -2.49 21.33 43.63
CA LYS A 431 -1.42 20.74 44.44
C LYS A 431 -1.70 19.27 44.77
N THR A 432 -2.91 18.92 45.19
CA THR A 432 -3.27 17.51 45.49
C THR A 432 -3.20 16.63 44.25
N LYS A 433 -3.67 17.12 43.09
CA LYS A 433 -3.56 16.41 41.81
C LYS A 433 -2.12 16.20 41.38
N TRP A 434 -1.29 17.23 41.53
CA TRP A 434 0.14 17.15 41.23
C TRP A 434 0.84 16.16 42.14
N ASP A 435 0.56 16.20 43.45
CA ASP A 435 1.15 15.29 44.44
C ASP A 435 0.76 13.83 44.13
N ALA A 436 -0.48 13.57 43.72
CA ALA A 436 -0.96 12.24 43.32
C ALA A 436 -0.30 11.72 42.04
N TRP A 437 -0.04 12.58 41.05
CA TRP A 437 0.69 12.20 39.83
C TRP A 437 2.17 11.98 40.11
N ASN A 438 2.82 12.87 40.88
CA ASN A 438 4.22 12.75 41.25
C ASN A 438 4.50 11.48 42.10
N ALA A 439 3.52 11.02 42.89
CA ALA A 439 3.63 9.76 43.64
C ALA A 439 3.73 8.51 42.76
N LYS A 440 3.37 8.59 41.47
CA LYS A 440 3.45 7.47 40.50
C LYS A 440 4.67 7.57 39.58
N LYS A 441 5.58 8.51 39.84
CA LYS A 441 6.80 8.72 39.06
C LYS A 441 7.69 7.48 39.04
N GLY A 442 8.24 7.15 37.87
CA GLY A 442 9.11 5.99 37.67
C GLY A 442 8.38 4.69 37.31
N ILE A 443 7.05 4.67 37.37
CA ILE A 443 6.23 3.56 36.86
C ILE A 443 6.12 3.68 35.34
N SER A 444 6.32 2.58 34.61
CA SER A 444 6.17 2.58 33.15
C SER A 444 4.72 2.85 32.73
N LYS A 445 4.50 3.37 31.51
CA LYS A 445 3.13 3.64 31.02
C LYS A 445 2.26 2.38 31.00
N ASP A 446 2.83 1.24 30.58
CA ASP A 446 2.12 -0.03 30.50
C ASP A 446 1.73 -0.57 31.89
N GLU A 447 2.63 -0.44 32.86
CA GLU A 447 2.38 -0.83 34.25
C GLU A 447 1.35 0.10 34.92
N ALA A 448 1.38 1.40 34.60
CA ALA A 448 0.38 2.36 35.05
C ALA A 448 -1.01 2.04 34.47
N MET A 449 -1.11 1.63 33.20
CA MET A 449 -2.35 1.18 32.57
C MET A 449 -2.91 -0.08 33.23
N SER A 450 -2.07 -1.09 33.49
CA SER A 450 -2.49 -2.33 34.15
C SER A 450 -2.99 -2.08 35.58
N THR A 451 -2.27 -1.23 36.33
CA THR A 451 -2.66 -0.85 37.70
C THR A 451 -3.95 -0.03 37.69
N TYR A 452 -4.12 0.85 36.70
CA TYR A 452 -5.36 1.61 36.50
C TYR A 452 -6.56 0.67 36.28
N VAL A 453 -6.47 -0.26 35.33
CA VAL A 453 -7.54 -1.22 35.03
C VAL A 453 -7.92 -2.03 36.28
N THR A 454 -6.93 -2.52 37.02
CA THR A 454 -7.15 -3.25 38.28
C THR A 454 -7.93 -2.40 39.29
N LYS A 455 -7.52 -1.13 39.47
CA LYS A 455 -8.19 -0.21 40.39
C LYS A 455 -9.62 0.09 39.95
N VAL A 456 -9.87 0.21 38.66
CA VAL A 456 -11.21 0.42 38.11
C VAL A 456 -12.12 -0.78 38.36
N GLU A 457 -11.62 -2.01 38.19
CA GLU A 457 -12.39 -3.23 38.52
C GLU A 457 -12.74 -3.31 40.01
N GLU A 458 -11.82 -2.91 40.91
CA GLU A 458 -12.12 -2.78 42.34
C GLU A 458 -13.25 -1.78 42.61
N LEU A 459 -13.22 -0.62 41.94
CA LEU A 459 -14.29 0.38 42.10
C LEU A 459 -15.62 -0.08 41.52
N LYS A 460 -15.61 -0.83 40.41
CA LYS A 460 -16.83 -1.44 39.88
C LYS A 460 -17.42 -2.45 40.86
N ALA A 461 -16.59 -3.28 41.48
CA ALA A 461 -17.05 -4.21 42.50
C ALA A 461 -17.64 -3.50 43.72
N LYS A 462 -17.07 -2.33 44.09
CA LYS A 462 -17.48 -1.54 45.26
C LYS A 462 -18.73 -0.68 45.03
N TYR A 463 -18.84 -0.02 43.89
CA TYR A 463 -19.88 1.00 43.62
C TYR A 463 -20.90 0.57 42.56
N GLY A 464 -20.62 -0.47 41.79
CA GLY A 464 -21.47 -0.97 40.70
C GLY A 464 -21.48 -0.07 39.46
N LEU A 465 -21.83 -0.64 38.31
CA LEU A 465 -21.99 0.08 37.04
C LEU A 465 -23.45 0.47 36.78
N GLU A 466 -23.69 1.69 36.33
CA GLU A 466 -24.96 2.08 35.74
C GLU A 466 -25.15 1.31 34.43
N THR A 467 -26.08 0.36 34.42
CA THR A 467 -26.54 -0.29 33.18
C THR A 467 -27.39 0.71 32.42
N LYS A 468 -26.96 1.07 31.21
CA LYS A 468 -27.82 1.76 30.24
C LYS A 468 -29.04 0.95 29.88
#